data_AF-A0A955R8B5-F1
#
_entry.id   AF-A0A955R8B5-F1
#
_cell.length_a   1.000
_cell.length_b   1.000
_cell.length_c   1.000
_cell.angle_alpha   90.00
_cell.angle_beta   90.00
_cell.angle_gamma   90.00
#
_symmetry.space_group_name_H-M   'P 1'
#
loop_
_entity.id
_entity.type
_entity.pdbx_description
1 polymer ?
#
loop_
_entity_poly.entity_id
_entity_poly.type
_entity_poly.pdbx_seq_one_letter_code
_entity_poly.pdbx_strand_id
1 'polypeptide(L)'
;MSGHREGHGGAVDVAVLVVSSTRTVADDGGGTVIAERLAAAGHRAISRTVVGDEVELIRKAVRKAVEDGVPAVILTGGTGMAPADVTPDALAPLFTRRLDGFGELFRMLSFDEVGAAAMLSQAVAGVVGKTPVFAVPGSPAACRLAVDRLIAPELSHLVGLVREGATTATPALPTLDEPTAELEIVTEEQPAAPPAAPTGGRTRVDMRHTGDAPAPAATEDGPWQRRIKELGGTIQLDRREPFPDEVERMAPVVDVLVGAGDVGVLTLEDGRTYSIWGFPDLRRPSSKVLVLREGWPLCELVALHRHGTGTTVTGPGGLLTSRDADVAEVATAVVGRPPPGDEPGELFAVAGDAVFLDRNGKVSRWDGHKEHPLGTARQALASLVLEWSRR
;
A
#
# COMPACT_ATOMS: atom_id res chain seq x y z
N MET A 1 1.72 3.36 31.24
CA MET A 1 3.15 3.33 31.60
C MET A 1 3.83 4.50 30.91
N SER A 2 3.90 5.64 31.59
CA SER A 2 4.64 6.83 31.17
C SER A 2 5.94 6.88 31.97
N GLY A 3 7.08 7.03 31.31
CA GLY A 3 8.35 7.33 31.99
C GLY A 3 9.55 6.58 31.41
N HIS A 4 10.09 7.10 30.31
CA HIS A 4 11.51 7.12 29.89
C HIS A 4 11.57 7.52 28.41
N ARG A 5 11.31 8.79 28.12
CA ARG A 5 11.66 9.41 26.83
C ARG A 5 12.74 10.44 27.08
N GLU A 6 13.89 9.99 27.60
CA GLU A 6 15.11 10.78 27.57
C GLU A 6 15.87 10.42 26.30
N GLY A 7 16.31 11.46 25.60
CA GLY A 7 16.65 11.43 24.18
C GLY A 7 17.79 10.50 23.79
N HIS A 8 17.49 9.63 22.83
CA HIS A 8 18.45 9.24 21.80
C HIS A 8 18.06 9.96 20.50
N GLY A 9 18.05 11.30 20.51
CA GLY A 9 17.59 12.15 19.39
C GLY A 9 18.58 12.24 18.22
N GLY A 10 19.20 11.13 17.84
CA GLY A 10 20.18 11.06 16.75
C GLY A 10 19.61 10.42 15.49
N ALA A 11 20.09 10.88 14.34
CA ALA A 11 19.86 10.21 13.06
C ALA A 11 20.44 8.79 13.09
N VAL A 12 19.63 7.79 12.74
CA VAL A 12 20.04 6.39 12.67
C VAL A 12 20.37 6.03 11.23
N ASP A 13 21.52 5.39 11.03
CA ASP A 13 21.89 4.79 9.75
C ASP A 13 21.24 3.41 9.61
N VAL A 14 20.61 3.19 8.47
CA VAL A 14 19.80 2.00 8.18
C VAL A 14 20.25 1.37 6.86
N ALA A 15 20.45 0.06 6.85
CA ALA A 15 20.58 -0.71 5.62
C ALA A 15 19.20 -1.17 5.15
N VAL A 16 18.87 -0.91 3.88
CA VAL A 16 17.62 -1.36 3.26
C VAL A 16 17.92 -2.54 2.34
N LEU A 17 17.30 -3.69 2.62
CA LEU A 17 17.42 -4.89 1.81
C LEU A 17 16.09 -5.19 1.11
N VAL A 18 16.13 -5.34 -0.20
CA VAL A 18 14.96 -5.59 -1.04
C VAL A 18 15.01 -7.05 -1.46
N VAL A 19 14.11 -7.87 -0.91
CA VAL A 19 14.06 -9.31 -1.23
C VAL A 19 13.20 -9.51 -2.47
N SER A 20 13.84 -9.83 -3.60
CA SER A 20 13.17 -10.07 -4.88
C SER A 20 14.08 -10.81 -5.86
N SER A 21 13.48 -11.75 -6.60
CA SER A 21 14.09 -12.41 -7.77
C SER A 21 13.89 -11.67 -9.09
N THR A 22 13.06 -10.62 -9.12
CA THR A 22 12.66 -9.92 -10.36
C THR A 22 12.94 -8.43 -10.37
N ARG A 23 13.07 -7.81 -9.19
CA ARG A 23 13.34 -6.37 -9.08
C ARG A 23 14.83 -6.07 -9.12
N THR A 24 15.12 -4.83 -9.46
CA THR A 24 16.40 -4.19 -9.40
C THR A 24 16.30 -2.96 -8.48
N VAL A 25 17.44 -2.35 -8.17
CA VAL A 25 17.46 -1.10 -7.40
C VAL A 25 16.70 0.03 -8.12
N ALA A 26 16.59 -0.02 -9.47
CA ALA A 26 15.98 1.01 -10.29
C ALA A 26 14.44 0.97 -10.29
N ASP A 27 13.83 -0.20 -10.11
CA ASP A 27 12.38 -0.40 -10.20
C ASP A 27 11.74 -0.94 -8.91
N ASP A 28 12.53 -1.02 -7.83
CA ASP A 28 12.01 -1.30 -6.48
C ASP A 28 11.33 -0.06 -5.87
N GLY A 29 10.00 -0.09 -5.85
CA GLY A 29 9.20 0.92 -5.16
C GLY A 29 9.20 0.80 -3.64
N GLY A 30 9.40 -0.41 -3.08
CA GLY A 30 9.33 -0.64 -1.64
C GLY A 30 10.51 -0.01 -0.90
N GLY A 31 11.73 -0.35 -1.31
CA GLY A 31 12.95 0.21 -0.75
C GLY A 31 13.14 1.70 -1.09
N THR A 32 12.61 2.17 -2.22
CA THR A 32 12.52 3.61 -2.50
C THR A 32 11.68 4.33 -1.45
N VAL A 33 10.48 3.82 -1.17
CA VAL A 33 9.62 4.40 -0.13
C VAL A 33 10.25 4.32 1.25
N ILE A 34 10.91 3.22 1.61
CA ILE A 34 11.59 3.11 2.92
C ILE A 34 12.66 4.20 3.05
N ALA A 35 13.49 4.39 2.03
CA ALA A 35 14.54 5.41 2.06
C ALA A 35 13.99 6.83 2.18
N GLU A 36 12.95 7.16 1.41
CA GLU A 36 12.27 8.47 1.48
C GLU A 36 11.69 8.73 2.87
N ARG A 37 11.04 7.73 3.47
CA ARG A 37 10.36 7.87 4.77
C ARG A 37 11.34 7.95 5.93
N LEU A 38 12.43 7.19 5.87
CA LEU A 38 13.55 7.34 6.80
C LEU A 38 14.14 8.75 6.73
N ALA A 39 14.40 9.27 5.52
CA ALA A 39 14.91 10.62 5.33
C ALA A 39 13.96 11.69 5.90
N ALA A 40 12.65 11.55 5.62
CA ALA A 40 11.62 12.45 6.15
C ALA A 40 11.55 12.43 7.70
N ALA A 41 11.88 11.30 8.33
CA ALA A 41 11.96 11.16 9.78
C ALA A 41 13.33 11.56 10.39
N GLY A 42 14.28 12.06 9.58
CA GLY A 42 15.60 12.45 10.05
C GLY A 42 16.59 11.29 10.25
N HIS A 43 16.31 10.12 9.66
CA HIS A 43 17.21 8.97 9.59
C HIS A 43 17.85 8.87 8.20
N ARG A 44 18.77 7.92 8.00
CA ARG A 44 19.48 7.76 6.72
C ARG A 44 19.46 6.32 6.26
N ALA A 45 18.98 6.09 5.04
CA ALA A 45 19.23 4.84 4.34
C ALA A 45 20.65 4.90 3.74
N ILE A 46 21.62 4.26 4.39
CA ILE A 46 23.03 4.30 3.96
C ILE A 46 23.36 3.30 2.85
N SER A 47 22.49 2.31 2.66
CA SER A 47 22.59 1.35 1.58
C SER A 47 21.20 0.87 1.17
N ARG A 48 21.05 0.54 -0.12
CA ARG A 48 19.88 -0.14 -0.67
C ARG A 48 20.35 -1.24 -1.61
N THR A 49 20.08 -2.49 -1.23
CA THR A 49 20.58 -3.66 -1.95
C THR A 49 19.45 -4.61 -2.27
N VAL A 50 19.42 -5.14 -3.49
CA VAL A 50 18.50 -6.24 -3.85
C VAL A 50 19.15 -7.56 -3.53
N VAL A 51 18.38 -8.46 -2.91
CA VAL A 51 18.78 -9.80 -2.49
C VAL A 51 17.78 -10.80 -3.09
N GLY A 52 18.26 -11.93 -3.60
CA GLY A 52 17.39 -13.00 -4.07
C GLY A 52 16.48 -13.56 -2.96
N ASP A 53 15.43 -14.24 -3.37
CA ASP A 53 14.41 -14.83 -2.49
C ASP A 53 14.83 -16.21 -1.91
N GLU A 54 16.13 -16.42 -1.69
CA GLU A 54 16.68 -17.61 -1.04
C GLU A 54 17.10 -17.34 0.41
N VAL A 55 16.76 -18.29 1.29
CA VAL A 55 17.03 -18.22 2.74
C VAL A 55 18.49 -17.86 3.05
N GLU A 56 19.45 -18.51 2.39
CA GLU A 56 20.87 -18.28 2.67
C GLU A 56 21.38 -16.92 2.16
N LEU A 57 20.83 -16.41 1.04
CA LEU A 57 21.18 -15.07 0.55
C LEU A 57 20.66 -13.98 1.49
N ILE A 58 19.40 -14.11 1.94
CA ILE A 58 18.80 -13.20 2.92
C ILE A 58 19.62 -13.20 4.22
N ARG A 59 19.96 -14.38 4.74
CA ARG A 59 20.77 -14.51 5.97
C ARG A 59 22.15 -13.90 5.80
N LYS A 60 22.83 -14.17 4.68
CA LYS A 60 24.16 -13.60 4.39
C LYS A 60 24.12 -12.08 4.34
N ALA A 61 23.11 -11.50 3.67
CA ALA A 61 22.96 -10.05 3.57
C ALA A 61 22.72 -9.40 4.94
N VAL A 62 21.89 -10.01 5.80
CA VAL A 62 21.63 -9.52 7.15
C VAL A 62 22.87 -9.63 8.04
N ARG A 63 23.54 -10.79 8.05
CA ARG A 63 24.79 -10.97 8.83
C ARG A 63 25.84 -9.96 8.42
N LYS A 64 26.05 -9.76 7.11
CA LYS A 64 26.98 -8.75 6.61
C LYS A 64 26.65 -7.36 7.14
N ALA A 65 25.39 -6.92 7.06
CA ALA A 65 25.00 -5.61 7.58
C ALA A 65 25.25 -5.48 9.10
N VAL A 66 25.05 -6.56 9.86
CA VAL A 66 25.33 -6.60 11.30
C VAL A 66 26.84 -6.55 11.57
N GLU A 67 27.65 -7.30 10.82
CA GLU A 67 29.12 -7.32 10.91
C GLU A 67 29.73 -5.96 10.53
N ASP A 68 29.18 -5.29 9.52
CA ASP A 68 29.53 -3.93 9.10
C ASP A 68 29.12 -2.88 10.16
N GLY A 69 28.48 -3.29 11.26
CA GLY A 69 28.12 -2.42 12.38
C GLY A 69 26.94 -1.50 12.10
N VAL A 70 26.13 -1.80 11.08
CA VAL A 70 24.97 -0.98 10.71
C VAL A 70 23.99 -0.89 11.90
N PRO A 71 23.55 0.31 12.29
CA PRO A 71 22.68 0.48 13.45
C PRO A 71 21.32 -0.21 13.37
N ALA A 72 20.71 -0.30 12.18
CA ALA A 72 19.46 -1.02 11.96
C ALA A 72 19.34 -1.56 10.52
N VAL A 73 18.54 -2.60 10.33
CA VAL A 73 18.27 -3.20 9.02
C VAL A 73 16.77 -3.27 8.77
N ILE A 74 16.32 -2.87 7.59
CA ILE A 74 14.93 -3.05 7.15
C ILE A 74 14.94 -3.85 5.85
N LEU A 75 14.26 -4.99 5.87
CA LEU A 75 13.99 -5.84 4.73
C LEU A 75 12.58 -5.56 4.19
N THR A 76 12.43 -5.54 2.88
CA THR A 76 11.13 -5.43 2.21
C THR A 76 10.97 -6.51 1.14
N GLY A 77 9.82 -7.18 1.13
CA GLY A 77 9.54 -8.30 0.23
C GLY A 77 9.70 -9.68 0.88
N GLY A 78 9.19 -10.71 0.20
CA GLY A 78 9.33 -12.11 0.63
C GLY A 78 8.62 -12.48 1.94
N THR A 79 7.60 -11.72 2.38
CA THR A 79 6.84 -11.95 3.63
C THR A 79 5.38 -12.37 3.40
N GLY A 80 5.02 -12.76 2.19
CA GLY A 80 3.70 -13.33 1.89
C GLY A 80 3.56 -14.79 2.31
N MET A 81 2.64 -15.50 1.66
CA MET A 81 2.35 -16.92 1.90
C MET A 81 2.69 -17.79 0.68
N ALA A 82 3.30 -17.22 -0.36
CA ALA A 82 3.74 -18.00 -1.51
C ALA A 82 4.98 -18.83 -1.14
N PRO A 83 5.28 -19.94 -1.85
CA PRO A 83 6.46 -20.75 -1.56
C PRO A 83 7.80 -20.01 -1.64
N ALA A 84 7.88 -18.93 -2.41
CA ALA A 84 9.05 -18.06 -2.51
C ALA A 84 9.15 -17.02 -1.38
N ASP A 85 8.09 -16.82 -0.59
CA ASP A 85 8.07 -15.87 0.52
C ASP A 85 8.75 -16.45 1.77
N VAL A 86 10.08 -16.47 1.75
CA VAL A 86 10.90 -17.13 2.78
C VAL A 86 11.57 -16.17 3.78
N THR A 87 11.30 -14.87 3.70
CA THR A 87 11.98 -13.85 4.53
C THR A 87 11.75 -14.06 6.05
N PRO A 88 10.52 -14.33 6.53
CA PRO A 88 10.29 -14.62 7.95
C PRO A 88 11.07 -15.86 8.43
N ASP A 89 11.10 -16.92 7.63
CA ASP A 89 11.80 -18.17 7.93
C ASP A 89 13.33 -18.02 7.89
N ALA A 90 13.82 -17.17 6.99
CA ALA A 90 15.23 -16.83 6.90
C ALA A 90 15.70 -16.08 8.15
N LEU A 91 14.89 -15.14 8.66
CA LEU A 91 15.22 -14.27 9.78
C LEU A 91 14.99 -14.91 11.16
N ALA A 92 13.97 -15.76 11.32
CA ALA A 92 13.58 -16.28 12.63
C ALA A 92 14.74 -16.92 13.42
N PRO A 93 15.65 -17.72 12.81
CA PRO A 93 16.80 -18.30 13.51
C PRO A 93 17.93 -17.31 13.83
N LEU A 94 17.94 -16.13 13.21
CA LEU A 94 18.95 -15.10 13.47
C LEU A 94 18.60 -14.22 14.67
N PHE A 95 17.33 -14.18 15.07
CA PHE A 95 16.89 -13.33 16.17
C PHE A 95 17.36 -13.87 17.52
N THR A 96 18.27 -13.13 18.15
CA THR A 96 18.63 -13.34 19.56
C THR A 96 17.50 -12.96 20.51
N ARG A 97 16.68 -11.98 20.09
CA ARG A 97 15.44 -11.56 20.76
C ARG A 97 14.41 -11.19 19.70
N ARG A 98 13.18 -11.62 19.88
CA ARG A 98 12.06 -11.29 18.99
C ARG A 98 11.35 -10.03 19.47
N LEU A 99 10.80 -9.26 18.54
CA LEU A 99 9.94 -8.11 18.80
C LEU A 99 8.54 -8.41 18.27
N ASP A 100 7.87 -9.40 18.86
CA ASP A 100 6.61 -9.94 18.32
C ASP A 100 5.49 -8.88 18.20
N GLY A 101 5.48 -7.91 19.12
CA GLY A 101 4.57 -6.76 19.09
C GLY A 101 4.66 -5.94 17.79
N PHE A 102 5.79 -5.95 17.08
CA PHE A 102 5.89 -5.29 15.76
C PHE A 102 4.94 -5.92 14.75
N GLY A 103 4.96 -7.24 14.60
CA GLY A 103 4.10 -7.94 13.65
C GLY A 103 2.62 -7.87 14.03
N GLU A 104 2.32 -7.90 15.33
CA GLU A 104 0.96 -7.72 15.86
C GLU A 104 0.40 -6.34 15.56
N LEU A 105 1.14 -5.28 15.89
CA LEU A 105 0.76 -3.90 15.59
C LEU A 105 0.70 -3.66 14.08
N PHE A 106 1.65 -4.20 13.32
CA PHE A 106 1.64 -4.09 11.87
C PHE A 106 0.37 -4.71 11.27
N ARG A 107 -0.02 -5.91 11.71
CA ARG A 107 -1.26 -6.55 11.25
C ARG A 107 -2.51 -5.81 11.72
N MET A 108 -2.52 -5.27 12.94
CA MET A 108 -3.63 -4.45 13.43
C MET A 108 -3.81 -3.19 12.58
N LEU A 109 -2.74 -2.44 12.36
CA LEU A 109 -2.76 -1.23 11.52
C LEU A 109 -3.07 -1.58 10.07
N SER A 110 -2.54 -2.68 9.56
CA SER A 110 -2.85 -3.17 8.22
C SER A 110 -4.29 -3.64 8.12
N PHE A 111 -4.91 -4.16 9.18
CA PHE A 111 -6.31 -4.56 9.16
C PHE A 111 -7.21 -3.33 8.93
N ASP A 112 -6.84 -2.17 9.46
CA ASP A 112 -7.53 -0.92 9.18
C ASP A 112 -7.42 -0.48 7.71
N GLU A 113 -6.31 -0.83 7.04
CA GLU A 113 -6.06 -0.47 5.63
C GLU A 113 -6.59 -1.49 4.61
N VAL A 114 -6.40 -2.78 4.88
CA VAL A 114 -6.63 -3.90 3.93
C VAL A 114 -7.53 -5.00 4.49
N GLY A 115 -8.08 -4.82 5.70
CA GLY A 115 -9.03 -5.76 6.32
C GLY A 115 -8.42 -7.13 6.59
N ALA A 116 -9.22 -8.18 6.37
CA ALA A 116 -8.80 -9.57 6.63
C ALA A 116 -7.52 -9.99 5.86
N ALA A 117 -7.17 -9.31 4.76
CA ALA A 117 -5.91 -9.57 4.04
C ALA A 117 -4.67 -9.31 4.91
N ALA A 118 -4.77 -8.44 5.91
CA ALA A 118 -3.70 -8.17 6.87
C ALA A 118 -3.25 -9.44 7.61
N MET A 119 -4.17 -10.41 7.81
CA MET A 119 -3.85 -11.70 8.43
C MET A 119 -2.78 -12.48 7.66
N LEU A 120 -2.67 -12.28 6.35
CA LEU A 120 -1.71 -12.97 5.49
C LEU A 120 -0.30 -12.37 5.55
N SER A 121 -0.13 -11.20 6.16
CA SER A 121 1.19 -10.58 6.32
C SER A 121 2.02 -11.28 7.40
N GLN A 122 3.22 -11.73 7.02
CA GLN A 122 4.22 -12.27 7.93
C GLN A 122 5.29 -11.23 8.32
N ALA A 123 4.91 -9.94 8.45
CA ALA A 123 5.82 -8.91 8.97
C ALA A 123 6.36 -9.31 10.35
N VAL A 124 7.67 -9.20 10.52
CA VAL A 124 8.39 -9.66 11.73
C VAL A 124 9.55 -8.73 12.05
N ALA A 125 9.90 -8.62 13.32
CA ALA A 125 11.07 -7.89 13.75
C ALA A 125 11.75 -8.58 14.95
N GLY A 126 13.02 -8.24 15.14
CA GLY A 126 13.83 -8.75 16.24
C GLY A 126 15.20 -8.11 16.27
N VAL A 127 16.09 -8.69 17.07
CA VAL A 127 17.47 -8.23 17.25
C VAL A 127 18.42 -9.33 16.80
N VAL A 128 19.31 -9.01 15.87
CA VAL A 128 20.43 -9.87 15.46
C VAL A 128 21.71 -9.25 16.00
N GLY A 129 22.37 -9.93 16.95
CA GLY A 129 23.51 -9.36 17.68
C GLY A 129 23.12 -8.09 18.46
N LYS A 130 23.55 -6.92 17.97
CA LYS A 130 23.22 -5.59 18.54
C LYS A 130 22.47 -4.69 17.55
N THR A 131 21.83 -5.28 16.54
CA THR A 131 21.19 -4.55 15.46
C THR A 131 19.71 -4.95 15.40
N PRO A 132 18.77 -3.98 15.54
CA PRO A 132 17.37 -4.21 15.23
C PRO A 132 17.19 -4.51 13.74
N VAL A 133 16.41 -5.55 13.46
CA VAL A 133 16.11 -6.02 12.10
C VAL A 133 14.60 -6.14 11.95
N PHE A 134 14.05 -5.52 10.89
CA PHE A 134 12.63 -5.53 10.56
C PHE A 134 12.44 -6.14 9.17
N ALA A 135 11.39 -6.94 8.99
CA ALA A 135 10.94 -7.40 7.68
C ALA A 135 9.48 -7.03 7.47
N VAL A 136 9.22 -6.38 6.34
CA VAL A 136 7.90 -5.85 5.98
C VAL A 136 7.51 -6.29 4.56
N PRO A 137 6.21 -6.27 4.21
CA PRO A 137 5.78 -6.60 2.87
C PRO A 137 6.37 -5.67 1.80
N GLY A 138 6.58 -6.23 0.60
CA GLY A 138 7.17 -5.53 -0.55
C GLY A 138 6.35 -4.39 -1.14
N SER A 139 5.10 -4.20 -0.70
CA SER A 139 4.24 -3.16 -1.27
C SER A 139 4.67 -1.77 -0.73
N PRO A 140 4.74 -0.74 -1.60
CA PRO A 140 5.06 0.63 -1.18
C PRO A 140 4.15 1.16 -0.05
N ALA A 141 2.88 0.74 -0.03
CA ALA A 141 1.95 1.11 1.04
C ALA A 141 2.32 0.48 2.38
N ALA A 142 2.60 -0.82 2.41
CA ALA A 142 3.04 -1.52 3.62
C ALA A 142 4.36 -0.98 4.15
N CYS A 143 5.30 -0.65 3.25
CA CYS A 143 6.56 -0.01 3.59
C CYS A 143 6.34 1.34 4.29
N ARG A 144 5.50 2.21 3.71
CA ARG A 144 5.09 3.49 4.32
C ARG A 144 4.49 3.27 5.70
N LEU A 145 3.51 2.38 5.81
CA LEU A 145 2.81 2.11 7.07
C LEU A 145 3.80 1.66 8.15
N ALA A 146 4.66 0.70 7.84
CA ALA A 146 5.64 0.20 8.79
C ALA A 146 6.62 1.28 9.24
N VAL A 147 7.19 2.05 8.30
CA VAL A 147 8.17 3.09 8.64
C VAL A 147 7.52 4.21 9.43
N ASP A 148 6.43 4.79 8.93
CA ASP A 148 5.84 6.00 9.49
C ASP A 148 5.16 5.73 10.84
N ARG A 149 4.54 4.56 11.03
CA ARG A 149 3.71 4.29 12.21
C ARG A 149 4.41 3.48 13.29
N LEU A 150 5.44 2.71 12.94
CA LEU A 150 6.06 1.75 13.86
C LEU A 150 7.57 1.92 13.98
N ILE A 151 8.30 1.93 12.87
CA ILE A 151 9.76 1.88 12.90
C ILE A 151 10.34 3.25 13.26
N ALA A 152 10.10 4.28 12.45
CA ALA A 152 10.73 5.59 12.64
C ALA A 152 10.44 6.23 14.01
N PRO A 153 9.22 6.18 14.57
CA PRO A 153 8.94 6.80 15.88
C PRO A 153 9.77 6.23 17.03
N GLU A 154 10.21 4.96 16.93
CA GLU A 154 10.90 4.26 18.00
C GLU A 154 12.34 3.85 17.62
N LEU A 155 12.79 4.12 16.39
CA LEU A 155 14.03 3.59 15.85
C LEU A 155 15.25 3.99 16.68
N SER A 156 15.43 5.28 16.95
CA SER A 156 16.59 5.77 17.70
C SER A 156 16.58 5.27 19.15
N HIS A 157 15.41 5.19 19.78
CA HIS A 157 15.28 4.66 21.13
C HIS A 157 15.61 3.16 21.18
N LEU A 158 15.08 2.38 20.24
CA LEU A 158 15.35 0.94 20.14
C LEU A 158 16.84 0.66 19.90
N VAL A 159 17.49 1.42 19.02
CA VAL A 159 18.94 1.30 18.79
C VAL A 159 19.73 1.61 20.06
N GLY A 160 19.34 2.65 20.82
CA GLY A 160 19.91 2.97 22.13
C GLY A 160 19.80 1.79 23.10
N LEU A 161 18.59 1.28 23.32
CA LEU A 161 18.31 0.15 24.21
C LEU A 161 19.10 -1.12 23.85
N VAL A 162 19.16 -1.46 22.56
CA VAL A 162 19.84 -2.67 22.09
C VAL A 162 21.36 -2.57 22.24
N ARG A 163 21.93 -1.37 22.08
CA ARG A 163 23.37 -1.13 22.21
C ARG A 163 23.81 -0.96 23.67
N GLU A 164 22.98 -0.36 24.51
CA GLU A 164 23.24 -0.17 25.96
C GLU A 164 23.06 -1.45 26.77
N GLY A 165 22.06 -2.29 26.44
CA GLY A 165 21.80 -3.57 27.12
C GLY A 165 22.87 -4.66 26.94
N ALA A 166 23.99 -4.35 26.28
CA ALA A 166 25.06 -5.30 26.00
C ALA A 166 26.12 -5.44 27.12
N THR A 167 25.88 -4.88 28.31
CA THR A 167 26.74 -5.05 29.49
C THR A 167 26.50 -6.34 30.29
N THR A 168 25.57 -7.20 29.89
CA THR A 168 25.39 -8.51 30.53
C THR A 168 25.38 -9.64 29.49
N ALA A 169 26.53 -10.33 29.40
CA ALA A 169 26.78 -11.66 28.85
C ALA A 169 25.96 -12.11 27.62
N THR A 170 26.57 -11.96 26.45
CA THR A 170 26.20 -12.69 25.21
C THR A 170 26.49 -14.19 25.39
N PRO A 171 25.53 -15.12 25.21
CA PRO A 171 25.89 -16.49 24.91
C PRO A 171 26.41 -16.55 23.47
N ALA A 172 27.59 -17.12 23.30
CA ALA A 172 28.22 -17.28 21.98
C ALA A 172 27.28 -18.05 21.03
N LEU A 173 27.16 -17.54 19.80
CA LEU A 173 26.54 -18.28 18.70
C LEU A 173 27.27 -19.63 18.53
N PRO A 174 26.56 -20.75 18.37
CA PRO A 174 27.21 -22.02 18.05
C PRO A 174 27.86 -21.90 16.67
N THR A 175 29.16 -22.17 16.61
CA THR A 175 29.90 -22.39 15.38
C THR A 175 29.33 -23.63 14.70
N LEU A 176 28.74 -23.46 13.52
CA LEU A 176 28.55 -24.55 12.58
C LEU A 176 29.74 -24.51 11.63
N ASP A 177 30.50 -25.60 11.61
CA ASP A 177 31.69 -25.78 10.79
C ASP A 177 31.42 -25.45 9.31
N GLU A 178 32.26 -24.60 8.73
CA GLU A 178 32.24 -24.28 7.30
C GLU A 178 32.67 -25.46 6.43
N PRO A 179 32.39 -25.39 5.12
CA PRO A 179 33.54 -25.25 4.24
C PRO A 179 33.45 -23.98 3.40
N THR A 180 34.53 -23.20 3.50
CA THR A 180 34.89 -22.01 2.72
C THR A 180 34.82 -22.30 1.21
N ALA A 181 34.05 -21.48 0.49
CA ALA A 181 34.30 -21.20 -0.91
C ALA A 181 34.35 -19.68 -1.06
N GLU A 182 35.57 -19.15 -1.19
CA GLU A 182 35.83 -17.77 -1.55
C GLU A 182 35.18 -17.48 -2.92
N LEU A 183 34.35 -16.44 -3.00
CA LEU A 183 33.82 -15.96 -4.27
C LEU A 183 33.92 -14.43 -4.32
N GLU A 184 34.63 -13.98 -5.35
CA GLU A 184 34.97 -12.60 -5.67
C GLU A 184 33.75 -11.68 -5.77
N ILE A 185 33.87 -10.49 -5.19
CA ILE A 185 32.94 -9.38 -5.40
C ILE A 185 33.36 -8.68 -6.68
N VAL A 186 32.66 -8.96 -7.78
CA VAL A 186 32.79 -8.17 -9.01
C VAL A 186 31.91 -6.92 -8.86
N THR A 187 32.55 -5.77 -8.84
CA THR A 187 31.91 -4.47 -9.08
C THR A 187 32.32 -4.07 -10.48
N GLU A 188 31.38 -3.94 -11.43
CA GLU A 188 31.71 -3.25 -12.68
C GLU A 188 30.52 -2.67 -13.44
N GLU A 189 30.81 -1.53 -14.06
CA GLU A 189 29.98 -0.66 -14.89
C GLU A 189 29.51 -1.30 -16.19
N GLN A 190 28.41 -0.78 -16.72
CA GLN A 190 27.80 -1.16 -17.99
C GLN A 190 28.60 -0.55 -19.17
N PRO A 191 28.97 -1.31 -20.22
CA PRO A 191 28.23 -1.17 -21.49
C PRO A 191 28.20 -2.37 -22.48
N ALA A 192 27.20 -2.28 -23.39
CA ALA A 192 27.04 -2.80 -24.77
C ALA A 192 27.02 -4.32 -25.09
N ALA A 193 25.90 -4.77 -25.69
CA ALA A 193 25.73 -6.02 -26.47
C ALA A 193 26.45 -5.94 -27.83
N PRO A 194 26.90 -7.03 -28.53
CA PRO A 194 26.21 -8.31 -28.86
C PRO A 194 27.22 -9.51 -28.98
N PRO A 195 27.09 -10.59 -29.82
CA PRO A 195 25.97 -11.32 -30.45
C PRO A 195 25.93 -12.84 -30.06
N ALA A 196 25.01 -13.60 -30.67
CA ALA A 196 24.65 -14.98 -30.35
C ALA A 196 25.63 -16.10 -30.82
N ALA A 197 25.67 -17.16 -29.99
CA ALA A 197 25.93 -18.62 -30.14
C ALA A 197 26.76 -19.19 -31.32
N PRO A 198 27.48 -20.31 -31.06
CA PRO A 198 27.00 -21.57 -31.65
C PRO A 198 27.09 -22.83 -30.75
N THR A 199 25.98 -23.56 -30.78
CA THR A 199 25.75 -25.02 -30.83
C THR A 199 26.78 -26.05 -30.35
N GLY A 200 26.29 -26.91 -29.44
CA GLY A 200 26.59 -28.34 -29.30
C GLY A 200 25.95 -28.84 -28.00
N GLY A 201 24.95 -29.71 -27.92
CA GLY A 201 24.47 -30.75 -28.82
C GLY A 201 24.58 -32.09 -28.07
N ARG A 202 23.48 -32.52 -27.42
CA ARG A 202 23.11 -33.89 -26.95
C ARG A 202 22.12 -33.77 -25.78
N THR A 203 21.02 -34.51 -25.63
CA THR A 203 20.27 -35.45 -26.47
C THR A 203 18.86 -35.47 -25.87
N ARG A 204 17.88 -35.45 -26.77
CA ARG A 204 16.44 -35.35 -26.51
C ARG A 204 15.88 -36.70 -26.04
N VAL A 205 15.20 -36.71 -24.90
CA VAL A 205 14.23 -37.77 -24.57
C VAL A 205 12.84 -37.19 -24.86
N ASP A 206 12.30 -37.55 -26.03
CA ASP A 206 10.95 -37.19 -26.48
C ASP A 206 9.98 -38.24 -25.90
N MET A 207 9.20 -37.87 -24.89
CA MET A 207 7.86 -38.43 -24.68
C MET A 207 6.86 -37.36 -25.11
N ARG A 208 6.37 -37.46 -26.36
CA ARG A 208 5.17 -36.77 -26.85
C ARG A 208 3.97 -37.67 -26.48
N HIS A 209 2.81 -37.20 -26.05
CA HIS A 209 1.99 -36.05 -26.43
C HIS A 209 1.03 -35.77 -25.25
N THR A 210 0.70 -34.54 -24.87
CA THR A 210 -0.35 -33.73 -25.50
C THR A 210 -0.39 -32.32 -24.87
N GLY A 211 -0.46 -31.30 -25.73
CA GLY A 211 -1.06 -29.99 -25.41
C GLY A 211 -0.22 -28.98 -24.63
N ASP A 212 0.26 -27.95 -25.33
CA ASP A 212 0.36 -26.61 -24.75
C ASP A 212 -0.98 -26.28 -24.05
N ALA A 213 -0.93 -26.05 -22.73
CA ALA A 213 -1.94 -25.26 -22.07
C ALA A 213 -1.29 -23.92 -21.70
N PRO A 214 -1.68 -22.79 -22.34
CA PRO A 214 -1.30 -21.49 -21.82
C PRO A 214 -1.82 -21.36 -20.39
N ALA A 215 -1.12 -20.57 -19.56
CA ALA A 215 -1.65 -20.14 -18.27
C ALA A 215 -3.12 -19.70 -18.45
N PRO A 216 -4.05 -20.08 -17.54
CA PRO A 216 -5.45 -19.74 -17.73
C PRO A 216 -5.55 -18.21 -17.79
N ALA A 217 -5.95 -17.71 -18.96
CA ALA A 217 -6.41 -16.34 -19.11
C ALA A 217 -7.53 -16.11 -18.09
N ALA A 218 -7.55 -14.95 -17.44
CA ALA A 218 -8.70 -14.55 -16.63
C ALA A 218 -9.92 -14.45 -17.55
N THR A 219 -10.76 -15.48 -17.59
CA THR A 219 -11.80 -15.64 -18.61
C THR A 219 -13.18 -15.15 -18.21
N GLU A 220 -13.37 -14.56 -17.02
CA GLU A 220 -14.67 -13.96 -16.68
C GLU A 220 -14.54 -12.51 -16.22
N ASP A 221 -15.15 -11.62 -17.02
CA ASP A 221 -15.42 -10.25 -16.66
C ASP A 221 -16.16 -10.18 -15.33
N GLY A 222 -15.78 -9.24 -14.46
CA GLY A 222 -16.54 -8.94 -13.25
C GLY A 222 -17.88 -8.25 -13.53
N PRO A 223 -18.74 -8.10 -12.52
CA PRO A 223 -20.08 -7.54 -12.69
C PRO A 223 -20.11 -6.16 -13.36
N TRP A 224 -19.16 -5.28 -13.04
CA TRP A 224 -19.09 -3.94 -13.62
C TRP A 224 -18.54 -3.96 -15.05
N GLN A 225 -17.56 -4.82 -15.37
CA GLN A 225 -17.06 -5.00 -16.74
C GLN A 225 -18.14 -5.55 -17.67
N ARG A 226 -18.90 -6.55 -17.21
CA ARG A 226 -20.05 -7.10 -17.96
C ARG A 226 -21.07 -6.02 -18.25
N ARG A 227 -21.39 -5.19 -17.25
CA ARG A 227 -22.36 -4.11 -17.41
C ARG A 227 -21.91 -3.04 -18.42
N ILE A 228 -20.62 -2.71 -18.43
CA ILE A 228 -20.07 -1.80 -19.43
C ILE A 228 -20.16 -2.41 -20.84
N LYS A 229 -19.84 -3.70 -20.99
CA LYS A 229 -19.98 -4.40 -22.28
C LYS A 229 -21.43 -4.47 -22.77
N GLU A 230 -22.40 -4.69 -21.87
CA GLU A 230 -23.83 -4.65 -22.19
C GLU A 230 -24.30 -3.27 -22.71
N LEU A 231 -23.67 -2.19 -22.23
CA LEU A 231 -23.91 -0.82 -22.69
C LEU A 231 -23.13 -0.47 -23.96
N GLY A 232 -22.43 -1.44 -24.58
CA GLY A 232 -21.56 -1.24 -25.74
C GLY A 232 -20.32 -0.39 -25.43
N GLY A 233 -19.95 -0.25 -24.16
CA GLY A 233 -18.86 0.59 -23.71
C GLY A 233 -17.48 -0.03 -23.90
N THR A 234 -16.49 0.81 -24.20
CA THR A 234 -15.07 0.46 -24.26
C THR A 234 -14.29 1.20 -23.19
N ILE A 235 -13.27 0.56 -22.61
CA ILE A 235 -12.48 1.11 -21.50
C ILE A 235 -11.03 1.27 -21.93
N GLN A 236 -10.46 2.44 -21.66
CA GLN A 236 -9.04 2.71 -21.70
C GLN A 236 -8.52 2.88 -20.28
N LEU A 237 -7.88 1.84 -19.74
CA LEU A 237 -7.22 1.91 -18.44
C LEU A 237 -5.95 2.79 -18.53
N ASP A 238 -5.54 3.33 -17.39
CA ASP A 238 -4.34 4.18 -17.24
C ASP A 238 -4.41 5.52 -18.00
N ARG A 239 -5.55 5.83 -18.61
CA ARG A 239 -5.85 7.12 -19.23
C ARG A 239 -6.65 7.98 -18.24
N ARG A 240 -6.22 9.22 -18.05
CA ARG A 240 -6.86 10.19 -17.16
C ARG A 240 -7.34 11.41 -17.94
N GLU A 241 -8.60 11.75 -17.76
CA GLU A 241 -9.16 13.05 -18.18
C GLU A 241 -9.17 14.00 -16.98
N PRO A 242 -9.14 15.32 -17.20
CA PRO A 242 -9.35 16.29 -16.12
C PRO A 242 -10.70 16.05 -15.43
N PHE A 243 -10.80 16.45 -14.16
CA PHE A 243 -12.08 16.41 -13.46
C PHE A 243 -13.02 17.47 -14.05
N PRO A 244 -14.34 17.25 -14.05
CA PRO A 244 -15.28 18.34 -14.27
C PRO A 244 -15.04 19.48 -13.28
N ASP A 245 -15.23 20.74 -13.70
CA ASP A 245 -14.97 21.93 -12.89
C ASP A 245 -15.75 21.93 -11.56
N GLU A 246 -16.94 21.34 -11.52
CA GLU A 246 -17.72 21.14 -10.30
C GLU A 246 -17.04 20.17 -9.31
N VAL A 247 -16.37 19.14 -9.81
CA VAL A 247 -15.67 18.13 -9.01
C VAL A 247 -14.34 18.68 -8.50
N GLU A 248 -13.59 19.45 -9.29
CA GLU A 248 -12.33 20.09 -8.84
C GLU A 248 -12.50 20.98 -7.61
N ARG A 249 -13.70 21.58 -7.48
CA ARG A 249 -14.11 22.41 -6.35
C ARG A 249 -14.39 21.63 -5.06
N MET A 250 -14.20 20.30 -5.04
CA MET A 250 -14.38 19.42 -3.88
C MET A 250 -13.02 18.89 -3.35
N ALA A 251 -12.31 19.68 -2.53
CA ALA A 251 -10.93 19.36 -2.10
C ALA A 251 -10.74 17.91 -1.59
N PRO A 252 -11.53 17.41 -0.64
CA PRO A 252 -11.19 16.14 0.01
C PRO A 252 -11.50 14.92 -0.89
N VAL A 253 -12.51 15.01 -1.75
CA VAL A 253 -12.87 13.94 -2.69
C VAL A 253 -11.89 13.90 -3.86
N VAL A 254 -11.48 15.06 -4.37
CA VAL A 254 -10.46 15.16 -5.43
C VAL A 254 -9.16 14.55 -4.97
N ASP A 255 -8.71 14.83 -3.74
CA ASP A 255 -7.47 14.27 -3.22
C ASP A 255 -7.52 12.74 -3.12
N VAL A 256 -8.68 12.17 -2.74
CA VAL A 256 -8.90 10.72 -2.76
C VAL A 256 -8.84 10.15 -4.19
N LEU A 257 -9.45 10.83 -5.16
CA LEU A 257 -9.48 10.40 -6.57
C LEU A 257 -8.13 10.58 -7.28
N VAL A 258 -7.36 11.61 -6.90
CA VAL A 258 -5.98 11.83 -7.35
C VAL A 258 -5.06 10.77 -6.78
N GLY A 259 -5.26 10.38 -5.51
CA GLY A 259 -4.50 9.33 -4.83
C GLY A 259 -5.00 7.90 -5.11
N ALA A 260 -6.01 7.72 -5.96
CA ALA A 260 -6.46 6.41 -6.42
C ALA A 260 -5.53 5.91 -7.54
N GLY A 261 -5.01 4.68 -7.38
CA GLY A 261 -3.96 4.15 -8.26
C GLY A 261 -4.41 3.75 -9.66
N ASP A 262 -5.70 3.44 -9.84
CA ASP A 262 -6.25 3.00 -11.12
C ASP A 262 -7.39 3.92 -11.58
N VAL A 263 -7.15 4.57 -12.71
CA VAL A 263 -8.09 5.46 -13.42
C VAL A 263 -8.24 4.98 -14.86
N GLY A 264 -9.38 5.29 -15.48
CA GLY A 264 -9.58 5.02 -16.90
C GLY A 264 -10.61 5.94 -17.52
N VAL A 265 -10.80 5.79 -18.83
CA VAL A 265 -11.85 6.45 -19.60
C VAL A 265 -12.76 5.39 -20.19
N LEU A 266 -14.06 5.51 -19.92
CA LEU A 266 -15.13 4.73 -20.53
C LEU A 266 -15.72 5.52 -21.71
N THR A 267 -15.82 4.91 -22.89
CA THR A 267 -16.50 5.48 -24.06
C THR A 267 -17.66 4.58 -24.47
N LEU A 268 -18.88 5.12 -24.54
CA LEU A 268 -20.08 4.40 -25.01
C LEU A 268 -20.22 4.48 -26.54
N GLU A 269 -21.08 3.63 -27.14
CA GLU A 269 -21.29 3.58 -28.60
C GLU A 269 -21.80 4.90 -29.20
N ASP A 270 -22.53 5.68 -28.42
CA ASP A 270 -23.02 7.00 -28.83
C ASP A 270 -21.97 8.12 -28.71
N GLY A 271 -20.72 7.77 -28.41
CA GLY A 271 -19.58 8.68 -28.32
C GLY A 271 -19.44 9.41 -26.99
N ARG A 272 -20.32 9.16 -26.01
CA ARG A 272 -20.19 9.75 -24.67
C ARG A 272 -19.01 9.15 -23.92
N THR A 273 -18.18 10.01 -23.34
CA THR A 273 -16.99 9.63 -22.55
C THR A 273 -17.22 9.89 -21.06
N TYR A 274 -16.66 9.05 -20.21
CA TYR A 274 -16.75 9.12 -18.76
C TYR A 274 -15.39 8.80 -18.14
N SER A 275 -15.04 9.49 -17.06
CA SER A 275 -13.87 9.13 -16.24
C SER A 275 -14.28 8.08 -15.23
N ILE A 276 -13.46 7.04 -15.04
CA ILE A 276 -13.75 5.94 -14.13
C ILE A 276 -12.65 5.71 -13.11
N TRP A 277 -13.03 5.37 -11.88
CA TRP A 277 -12.12 5.02 -10.78
C TRP A 277 -12.55 3.73 -10.12
N GLY A 278 -11.57 2.86 -9.87
CA GLY A 278 -11.80 1.58 -9.20
C GLY A 278 -11.46 1.68 -7.73
N PHE A 279 -12.32 1.13 -6.88
CA PHE A 279 -12.07 0.96 -5.46
C PHE A 279 -12.11 -0.55 -5.14
N PRO A 280 -10.95 -1.19 -4.87
CA PRO A 280 -9.62 -0.59 -4.69
C PRO A 280 -8.86 -0.22 -5.98
N ASP A 281 -9.14 -0.86 -7.12
CA ASP A 281 -8.46 -0.61 -8.41
C ASP A 281 -9.28 -1.13 -9.62
N LEU A 282 -9.07 -0.66 -10.85
CA LEU A 282 -9.92 -1.02 -12.02
C LEU A 282 -9.57 -2.38 -12.64
N ARG A 283 -8.48 -3.01 -12.21
CA ARG A 283 -8.07 -4.32 -12.75
C ARG A 283 -8.78 -5.48 -12.07
N ARG A 284 -9.41 -5.23 -10.91
CA ARG A 284 -10.19 -6.25 -10.20
C ARG A 284 -11.63 -6.39 -10.72
N PRO A 285 -12.08 -7.62 -11.01
CA PRO A 285 -13.47 -7.92 -11.31
C PRO A 285 -14.46 -7.49 -10.21
N SER A 286 -14.03 -7.47 -8.95
CA SER A 286 -14.87 -7.17 -7.78
C SER A 286 -14.93 -5.70 -7.39
N SER A 287 -14.28 -4.82 -8.14
CA SER A 287 -14.18 -3.41 -7.78
C SER A 287 -15.51 -2.68 -7.82
N LYS A 288 -15.64 -1.72 -6.90
CA LYS A 288 -16.65 -0.67 -7.01
C LYS A 288 -16.11 0.35 -8.00
N VAL A 289 -16.88 0.70 -9.00
CA VAL A 289 -16.45 1.66 -10.01
C VAL A 289 -17.27 2.92 -9.89
N LEU A 290 -16.60 4.03 -9.63
CA LEU A 290 -17.16 5.37 -9.74
C LEU A 290 -16.97 5.84 -11.17
N VAL A 291 -18.03 6.34 -11.80
CA VAL A 291 -18.06 6.86 -13.16
C VAL A 291 -18.52 8.32 -13.06
N LEU A 292 -17.75 9.25 -13.61
CA LEU A 292 -18.04 10.68 -13.60
C LEU A 292 -18.04 11.23 -15.03
N ARG A 293 -18.99 12.11 -15.33
CA ARG A 293 -18.98 12.95 -16.53
C ARG A 293 -19.51 14.34 -16.21
N GLU A 294 -19.02 15.34 -16.90
CA GLU A 294 -19.64 16.66 -16.95
C GLU A 294 -21.13 16.56 -17.35
N GLY A 295 -21.99 17.29 -16.62
CA GLY A 295 -23.43 17.26 -16.76
C GLY A 295 -24.08 18.52 -16.18
N TRP A 296 -25.31 18.83 -16.63
CA TRP A 296 -26.08 19.97 -16.15
C TRP A 296 -27.37 19.49 -15.45
N PRO A 297 -27.75 20.06 -14.29
CA PRO A 297 -27.10 21.16 -13.56
C PRO A 297 -25.93 20.70 -12.66
N LEU A 298 -25.57 19.41 -12.68
CA LEU A 298 -24.47 18.79 -11.94
C LEU A 298 -23.85 17.64 -12.76
N CYS A 299 -22.62 17.26 -12.39
CA CYS A 299 -21.91 16.07 -12.86
C CYS A 299 -22.79 14.80 -12.82
N GLU A 300 -22.77 14.00 -13.90
CA GLU A 300 -23.43 12.70 -13.95
C GLU A 300 -22.56 11.68 -13.20
N LEU A 301 -23.02 11.29 -12.00
CA LEU A 301 -22.34 10.31 -11.15
C LEU A 301 -23.04 8.96 -11.24
N VAL A 302 -22.33 7.95 -11.74
CA VAL A 302 -22.83 6.57 -11.86
C VAL A 302 -21.89 5.65 -11.10
N ALA A 303 -22.45 4.79 -10.24
CA ALA A 303 -21.71 3.83 -9.46
C ALA A 303 -22.06 2.40 -9.89
N LEU A 304 -21.05 1.59 -10.23
CA LEU A 304 -21.23 0.19 -10.64
C LEU A 304 -20.78 -0.75 -9.52
N HIS A 305 -21.61 -1.76 -9.18
CA HIS A 305 -21.34 -2.69 -8.08
C HIS A 305 -21.72 -4.17 -8.35
N ARG A 306 -21.38 -5.04 -7.39
CA ARG A 306 -21.44 -6.51 -7.41
C ARG A 306 -22.82 -7.16 -7.53
N HIS A 307 -23.92 -6.41 -7.53
CA HIS A 307 -25.28 -6.98 -7.52
C HIS A 307 -26.05 -6.49 -8.74
N GLY A 308 -26.48 -7.43 -9.59
CA GLY A 308 -27.07 -7.19 -10.91
C GLY A 308 -28.51 -6.65 -10.89
N THR A 309 -28.80 -5.65 -10.08
CA THR A 309 -30.11 -5.00 -10.04
C THR A 309 -29.95 -3.49 -10.07
N GLY A 310 -29.97 -2.93 -11.29
CA GLY A 310 -30.16 -1.50 -11.52
C GLY A 310 -28.90 -0.73 -11.91
N THR A 311 -28.98 -0.01 -13.03
CA THR A 311 -28.13 1.15 -13.31
C THR A 311 -28.95 2.35 -12.88
N THR A 312 -28.57 3.03 -11.79
CA THR A 312 -29.23 4.28 -11.43
C THR A 312 -28.42 5.47 -11.93
N VAL A 313 -29.09 6.31 -12.72
CA VAL A 313 -28.63 7.66 -13.09
C VAL A 313 -29.20 8.58 -12.03
N THR A 314 -28.35 9.15 -11.17
CA THR A 314 -28.83 10.07 -10.13
C THR A 314 -28.98 11.49 -10.67
N GLY A 315 -30.10 12.10 -10.32
CA GLY A 315 -30.38 13.53 -10.30
C GLY A 315 -31.73 13.72 -9.60
N PRO A 316 -32.20 14.93 -9.29
CA PRO A 316 -31.57 16.14 -8.75
C PRO A 316 -31.61 16.18 -7.21
N GLY A 317 -30.68 16.89 -6.56
CA GLY A 317 -30.71 17.19 -5.11
C GLY A 317 -29.40 16.96 -4.33
N GLY A 318 -28.35 16.44 -4.97
CA GLY A 318 -27.03 16.29 -4.35
C GLY A 318 -26.22 17.58 -4.43
N LEU A 319 -26.47 18.53 -3.52
CA LEU A 319 -25.65 19.73 -3.40
C LEU A 319 -24.26 19.33 -2.86
N LEU A 320 -23.22 19.44 -3.68
CA LEU A 320 -21.83 19.38 -3.26
C LEU A 320 -21.37 20.83 -3.11
N THR A 321 -21.14 21.27 -1.87
CA THR A 321 -20.82 22.68 -1.58
C THR A 321 -19.33 22.95 -1.75
N SER A 322 -18.97 24.20 -2.03
CA SER A 322 -17.60 24.65 -2.35
C SER A 322 -16.61 24.50 -1.20
N ARG A 323 -15.30 24.39 -1.53
CA ARG A 323 -14.15 24.43 -0.60
C ARG A 323 -14.23 25.49 0.50
N ASP A 324 -14.83 26.64 0.21
CA ASP A 324 -14.92 27.78 1.14
C ASP A 324 -16.21 27.81 1.97
N ALA A 325 -17.03 26.76 1.92
CA ALA A 325 -18.31 26.73 2.62
C ALA A 325 -18.13 26.57 4.14
N ASP A 326 -18.84 27.38 4.91
CA ASP A 326 -18.88 27.25 6.36
C ASP A 326 -19.58 25.94 6.75
N VAL A 327 -18.83 25.04 7.39
CA VAL A 327 -19.29 23.69 7.74
C VAL A 327 -20.50 23.73 8.68
N ALA A 328 -20.53 24.68 9.62
CA ALA A 328 -21.63 24.80 10.58
C ALA A 328 -22.90 25.34 9.90
N GLU A 329 -22.75 26.29 8.98
CA GLU A 329 -23.87 26.79 8.17
C GLU A 329 -24.45 25.70 7.28
N VAL A 330 -23.60 24.97 6.55
CA VAL A 330 -24.02 23.86 5.67
C VAL A 330 -24.69 22.74 6.47
N ALA A 331 -24.11 22.33 7.60
CA ALA A 331 -24.71 21.33 8.47
C ALA A 331 -26.07 21.79 9.02
N THR A 332 -26.19 23.05 9.43
CA THR A 332 -27.45 23.59 9.93
C THR A 332 -28.51 23.62 8.83
N ALA A 333 -28.15 23.95 7.60
CA ALA A 333 -29.07 23.93 6.46
C ALA A 333 -29.52 22.51 6.06
N VAL A 334 -28.62 21.52 6.12
CA VAL A 334 -28.89 20.14 5.67
C VAL A 334 -29.58 19.30 6.76
N VAL A 335 -29.07 19.35 8.00
CA VAL A 335 -29.49 18.47 9.10
C VAL A 335 -30.11 19.24 10.28
N GLY A 336 -30.29 20.55 10.14
CA GLY A 336 -30.98 21.40 11.11
C GLY A 336 -30.14 21.84 12.31
N ARG A 337 -28.87 21.40 12.41
CA ARG A 337 -27.97 21.83 13.50
C ARG A 337 -26.48 21.65 13.15
N PRO A 338 -25.58 22.39 13.82
CA PRO A 338 -24.15 22.27 13.57
C PRO A 338 -23.57 20.93 14.07
N PRO A 339 -22.39 20.52 13.57
CA PRO A 339 -21.70 19.33 14.05
C PRO A 339 -21.26 19.48 15.52
N PRO A 340 -21.08 18.37 16.26
CA PRO A 340 -20.56 18.41 17.61
C PRO A 340 -19.04 18.69 17.62
N GLY A 341 -18.56 19.42 18.64
CA GLY A 341 -17.14 19.76 18.85
C GLY A 341 -16.80 21.22 18.49
N ASP A 342 -15.71 21.73 19.06
CA ASP A 342 -15.25 23.12 18.86
C ASP A 342 -14.57 23.32 17.50
N GLU A 343 -14.02 22.25 16.91
CA GLU A 343 -13.44 22.24 15.58
C GLU A 343 -14.29 21.35 14.64
N PRO A 344 -15.03 21.94 13.70
CA PRO A 344 -15.93 21.18 12.84
C PRO A 344 -15.19 20.29 11.83
N GLY A 345 -13.93 20.60 11.52
CA GLY A 345 -13.15 19.95 10.46
C GLY A 345 -13.45 20.54 9.08
N GLU A 346 -13.09 19.81 8.04
CA GLU A 346 -13.40 20.16 6.65
C GLU A 346 -14.65 19.42 6.17
N LEU A 347 -15.43 20.04 5.29
CA LEU A 347 -16.55 19.35 4.67
C LEU A 347 -16.05 18.36 3.60
N PHE A 348 -16.31 17.08 3.82
CA PHE A 348 -15.95 16.00 2.91
C PHE A 348 -16.98 15.81 1.80
N ALA A 349 -18.27 15.76 2.16
CA ALA A 349 -19.38 15.58 1.24
C ALA A 349 -20.72 15.95 1.90
N VAL A 350 -21.76 16.10 1.10
CA VAL A 350 -23.16 16.14 1.55
C VAL A 350 -23.93 15.10 0.76
N ALA A 351 -24.71 14.26 1.45
CA ALA A 351 -25.52 13.25 0.78
C ALA A 351 -26.84 13.03 1.50
N GLY A 352 -27.95 13.37 0.84
CA GLY A 352 -29.29 13.27 1.43
C GLY A 352 -29.45 14.15 2.68
N ASP A 353 -29.73 13.50 3.79
CA ASP A 353 -30.00 14.10 5.11
C ASP A 353 -28.77 14.07 6.02
N ALA A 354 -27.57 14.05 5.46
CA ALA A 354 -26.33 14.02 6.23
C ALA A 354 -25.21 14.81 5.57
N VAL A 355 -24.33 15.35 6.43
CA VAL A 355 -23.06 15.94 6.05
C VAL A 355 -21.91 15.03 6.48
N PHE A 356 -20.84 15.04 5.71
CA PHE A 356 -19.67 14.20 5.93
C PHE A 356 -18.51 15.12 6.24
N LEU A 357 -17.81 14.85 7.33
CA LEU A 357 -16.82 15.75 7.91
C LEU A 357 -15.48 15.04 7.94
N ASP A 358 -14.43 15.66 7.40
CA ASP A 358 -13.06 15.19 7.54
C ASP A 358 -12.37 15.95 8.68
N ARG A 359 -11.90 15.20 9.68
CA ARG A 359 -11.08 15.70 10.77
C ARG A 359 -9.77 14.94 10.76
N ASN A 360 -8.73 15.56 10.23
CA ASN A 360 -7.37 15.00 10.19
C ASN A 360 -7.29 13.63 9.47
N GLY A 361 -7.96 13.50 8.32
CA GLY A 361 -7.97 12.28 7.49
C GLY A 361 -8.93 11.20 7.99
N LYS A 362 -9.77 11.53 8.97
CA LYS A 362 -10.83 10.67 9.49
C LYS A 362 -12.18 11.30 9.15
N VAL A 363 -12.92 10.58 8.33
CA VAL A 363 -14.24 11.01 7.88
C VAL A 363 -15.33 10.39 8.76
N SER A 364 -16.30 11.20 9.11
CA SER A 364 -17.53 10.80 9.80
C SER A 364 -18.76 11.30 9.05
N ARG A 365 -19.91 10.66 9.29
CA ARG A 365 -21.23 11.09 8.85
C ARG A 365 -21.95 11.73 10.03
N TRP A 366 -22.42 12.95 9.86
CA TRP A 366 -23.27 13.67 10.80
C TRP A 366 -24.68 13.80 10.22
N ASP A 367 -25.66 13.23 10.91
CA ASP A 367 -27.08 13.26 10.52
C ASP A 367 -27.93 14.21 11.37
N GLY A 368 -27.28 15.11 12.12
CA GLY A 368 -27.95 16.01 13.06
C GLY A 368 -28.26 15.37 14.41
N HIS A 369 -28.20 14.05 14.57
CA HIS A 369 -28.44 13.41 15.87
C HIS A 369 -27.20 12.73 16.40
N LYS A 370 -26.50 12.01 15.53
CA LYS A 370 -25.34 11.21 15.88
C LYS A 370 -24.26 11.33 14.83
N GLU A 371 -23.03 11.35 15.31
CA GLU A 371 -21.86 11.27 14.45
C GLU A 371 -21.44 9.80 14.34
N HIS A 372 -21.35 9.32 13.10
CA HIS A 372 -21.01 7.96 12.75
C HIS A 372 -19.63 7.93 12.08
N PRO A 373 -18.61 7.32 12.67
CA PRO A 373 -17.30 7.25 12.05
C PRO A 373 -17.34 6.36 10.80
N LEU A 374 -16.77 6.84 9.70
CA LEU A 374 -16.65 6.11 8.43
C LEU A 374 -15.21 5.67 8.13
N GLY A 375 -14.24 6.15 8.93
CA GLY A 375 -12.84 5.77 8.81
C GLY A 375 -12.09 6.75 7.91
N THR A 376 -11.33 6.23 6.94
CA THR A 376 -10.55 7.07 6.03
C THR A 376 -11.43 7.71 4.96
N ALA A 377 -10.94 8.79 4.35
CA ALA A 377 -11.57 9.43 3.19
C ALA A 377 -11.90 8.45 2.04
N ARG A 378 -11.03 7.45 1.79
CA ARG A 378 -11.27 6.39 0.80
C ARG A 378 -12.41 5.45 1.21
N GLN A 379 -12.48 5.06 2.49
CA GLN A 379 -13.58 4.23 3.01
C GLN A 379 -14.92 4.96 3.00
N ALA A 380 -14.89 6.25 3.36
CA ALA A 380 -16.07 7.11 3.31
C ALA A 380 -16.56 7.30 1.88
N LEU A 381 -15.67 7.59 0.92
CA LEU A 381 -16.04 7.68 -0.50
C LEU A 381 -16.58 6.34 -1.02
N ALA A 382 -15.95 5.21 -0.72
CA ALA A 382 -16.45 3.90 -1.12
C ALA A 382 -17.80 3.51 -0.49
N SER A 383 -18.18 4.16 0.62
CA SER A 383 -19.49 4.02 1.27
C SER A 383 -20.52 4.96 0.65
N LEU A 384 -20.14 6.21 0.36
CA LEU A 384 -20.94 7.17 -0.40
C LEU A 384 -21.31 6.62 -1.79
N VAL A 385 -20.35 6.03 -2.50
CA VAL A 385 -20.57 5.37 -3.80
C VAL A 385 -21.62 4.26 -3.70
N LEU A 386 -21.64 3.49 -2.60
CA LEU A 386 -22.67 2.48 -2.37
C LEU A 386 -24.04 3.09 -2.02
N GLU A 387 -24.06 4.22 -1.33
CA GLU A 387 -25.29 4.91 -1.00
C GLU A 387 -25.92 5.55 -2.24
N TRP A 388 -25.11 6.23 -3.05
CA TRP A 388 -25.52 6.82 -4.32
C TRP A 388 -26.02 5.79 -5.31
N SER A 389 -25.43 4.58 -5.33
CA SER A 389 -25.88 3.51 -6.22
C SER A 389 -27.21 2.87 -5.83
N ARG A 390 -27.64 3.03 -4.57
CA ARG A 390 -28.92 2.47 -4.06
C ARG A 390 -30.10 3.38 -4.31
N ARG A 391 -29.85 4.68 -4.42
CA ARG A 391 -30.83 5.69 -4.85
C ARG A 391 -30.96 5.62 -6.36
#